data_AF-A0A1J4LY49-F1
#
_entry.id   AF-A0A1J4LY49-F1
#
_cell.length_a   1.000
_cell.length_b   1.000
_cell.length_c   1.000
_cell.angle_alpha   90.00
_cell.angle_beta   90.00
_cell.angle_gamma   90.00
#
_symmetry.space_group_name_H-M   'P 1'
#
loop_
_entity.id
_entity.type
_entity.pdbx_description
1 polymer ?
#
loop_
_entity_poly.entity_id
_entity_poly.type
_entity_poly.pdbx_seq_one_letter_code
_entity_poly.pdbx_strand_id
1 'polypeptide(L)'
;MDPITLRLQEDLCEQLEEESKELGYSSRSEYIRHLLQHRVQIRERLSNLPANTPNNHREQQEKITELNNQINNLEQRVKAVEDTLPESTLQPKNSCEEAISSDFTPELETLLDNWLIREGPNSDQAKEVLLRAAKILSEKEPLSTESTKDQLYEQIIVEYDTPETMWQATVQRYYDQIPGFEKVERGQYNFDCQKAHSHLQEYRSVDDFQ
;
A
#
# COMPACT_ATOMS: atom_id res chain seq x y z
N MET A 1 -3.15 -38.30 -21.33
CA MET A 1 -1.86 -37.63 -21.03
C MET A 1 -1.26 -38.39 -19.88
N ASP A 2 -0.22 -39.16 -20.13
CA ASP A 2 0.45 -39.93 -19.08
C ASP A 2 1.26 -38.98 -18.19
N PRO A 3 1.19 -39.13 -16.86
CA PRO A 3 1.92 -38.26 -15.95
C PRO A 3 3.43 -38.48 -16.09
N ILE A 4 4.17 -37.40 -16.37
CA ILE A 4 5.63 -37.42 -16.39
C ILE A 4 6.13 -37.28 -14.96
N THR A 5 6.81 -38.31 -14.45
CA THR A 5 7.47 -38.25 -13.14
C THR A 5 8.91 -37.77 -13.30
N LEU A 6 9.23 -36.61 -12.74
CA LEU A 6 10.60 -36.10 -12.65
C LEU A 6 11.22 -36.56 -11.33
N ARG A 7 12.39 -37.21 -11.40
CA ARG A 7 13.20 -37.52 -10.22
C ARG A 7 14.30 -36.48 -10.10
N LEU A 8 14.27 -35.73 -9.01
CA LEU A 8 15.29 -34.74 -8.66
C LEU A 8 16.19 -35.32 -7.56
N GLN A 9 17.42 -34.84 -7.47
CA GLN A 9 18.33 -35.17 -6.37
C GLN A 9 17.79 -34.56 -5.07
N GLU A 10 18.09 -35.21 -3.94
CA GLU A 10 17.57 -34.80 -2.62
C GLU A 10 18.10 -33.42 -2.22
N ASP A 11 19.40 -33.17 -2.41
CA ASP A 11 20.02 -31.87 -2.15
C ASP A 11 19.35 -30.72 -2.93
N LEU A 12 18.99 -30.98 -4.19
CA LEU A 12 18.30 -29.99 -5.02
C LEU A 12 16.84 -29.80 -4.56
N CYS A 13 16.21 -30.86 -4.07
CA CYS A 13 14.85 -30.78 -3.51
C CYS A 13 14.78 -29.90 -2.26
N GLU A 14 15.81 -29.97 -1.41
CA GLU A 14 15.94 -29.14 -0.21
C GLU A 14 16.20 -27.67 -0.58
N GLN A 15 17.15 -27.42 -1.47
CA GLN A 15 17.44 -26.06 -1.97
C GLN A 15 16.21 -25.41 -2.60
N LEU A 16 15.49 -26.12 -3.46
CA LEU A 16 14.27 -25.61 -4.09
C LEU A 16 13.16 -25.37 -3.07
N GLU A 17 13.12 -26.14 -1.98
CA GLU A 17 12.14 -25.91 -0.92
C GLU A 17 12.48 -24.65 -0.11
N GLU A 18 13.75 -24.45 0.22
CA GLU A 18 14.22 -23.25 0.91
C GLU A 18 14.00 -21.99 0.06
N GLU A 19 14.42 -21.99 -1.20
CA GLU A 19 14.18 -20.90 -2.15
C GLU A 19 12.68 -20.62 -2.32
N SER A 20 11.84 -21.68 -2.35
CA SER A 20 10.41 -21.50 -2.48
C SER A 20 9.81 -20.75 -1.28
N LYS A 21 10.30 -21.02 -0.06
CA LYS A 21 9.85 -20.35 1.16
C LYS A 21 10.36 -18.92 1.21
N GLU A 22 11.62 -18.68 0.84
CA GLU A 22 12.22 -17.35 0.80
C GLU A 22 11.48 -16.42 -0.17
N LEU A 23 11.09 -16.96 -1.33
CA LEU A 23 10.34 -16.22 -2.35
C LEU A 23 8.82 -16.21 -2.13
N GLY A 24 8.32 -16.80 -1.02
CA GLY A 24 6.92 -16.76 -0.62
C GLY A 24 5.96 -17.69 -1.39
N TYR A 25 6.47 -18.72 -2.07
CA TYR A 25 5.63 -19.74 -2.71
C TYR A 25 5.02 -20.70 -1.68
N SER A 26 3.79 -21.14 -1.92
CA SER A 26 3.07 -22.00 -0.97
C SER A 26 3.60 -23.45 -0.96
N SER A 27 4.27 -23.86 -2.04
CA SER A 27 4.91 -25.18 -2.10
C SER A 27 6.05 -25.23 -3.10
N ARG A 28 6.98 -26.16 -2.88
CA ARG A 28 8.03 -26.52 -3.85
C ARG A 28 7.47 -26.82 -5.24
N SER A 29 6.32 -27.51 -5.32
CA SER A 29 5.69 -27.87 -6.59
C SER A 29 5.16 -26.64 -7.36
N GLU A 30 4.67 -25.63 -6.64
CA GLU A 30 4.24 -24.37 -7.23
C GLU A 30 5.44 -23.57 -7.75
N TYR A 31 6.52 -23.52 -6.97
CA TYR A 31 7.78 -22.90 -7.38
C TYR A 31 8.37 -23.58 -8.63
N ILE A 32 8.43 -24.92 -8.66
CA ILE A 32 8.89 -25.68 -9.83
C ILE A 32 7.99 -25.39 -11.04
N ARG A 33 6.66 -25.31 -10.85
CA ARG A 33 5.73 -24.98 -11.93
C ARG A 33 5.99 -23.58 -12.48
N HIS A 34 6.21 -22.61 -11.60
CA HIS A 34 6.56 -21.24 -11.99
C HIS A 34 7.88 -21.22 -12.79
N LEU A 35 8.93 -21.90 -12.32
CA LEU A 35 10.21 -22.01 -13.04
C LEU A 35 10.04 -22.64 -14.43
N LEU A 36 9.22 -23.69 -14.55
CA LEU A 36 8.95 -24.34 -15.84
C LEU A 36 8.14 -23.46 -16.79
N GLN A 37 7.16 -22.72 -16.29
CA GLN A 37 6.34 -21.78 -17.07
C GLN A 37 7.17 -20.59 -17.58
N HIS A 38 8.06 -20.07 -16.75
CA HIS A 38 8.89 -18.91 -17.06
C HIS A 38 10.30 -19.28 -17.56
N ARG A 39 10.56 -20.55 -17.88
CA ARG A 39 11.90 -21.04 -18.23
C ARG A 39 12.60 -20.27 -19.36
N VAL A 40 11.83 -19.76 -20.33
CA VAL A 40 12.38 -19.01 -21.48
C VAL A 40 12.85 -17.63 -21.02
N GLN A 41 12.03 -16.94 -20.23
CA GLN A 41 12.35 -15.62 -19.67
C GLN A 41 13.50 -15.71 -18.66
N ILE A 42 13.50 -16.75 -17.83
CA ILE A 42 14.60 -17.01 -16.87
C ILE A 42 15.90 -17.28 -17.63
N ARG A 43 15.86 -18.08 -18.70
CA ARG A 43 17.05 -18.34 -19.52
C ARG A 43 17.57 -17.09 -20.19
N GLU A 44 16.69 -16.25 -20.74
CA GLU A 44 17.06 -14.96 -21.33
C GLU A 44 17.69 -14.01 -20.30
N ARG A 45 17.13 -13.94 -19.09
CA ARG A 45 17.72 -13.17 -17.98
C ARG A 45 19.09 -13.71 -17.59
N LEU A 46 19.23 -15.03 -17.46
CA LEU A 46 20.52 -15.67 -17.15
C LEU A 46 21.56 -15.47 -18.25
N SER A 47 21.15 -15.44 -19.53
CA SER A 47 22.07 -15.13 -20.64
C SER A 47 22.42 -13.65 -20.74
N ASN A 48 21.57 -12.77 -20.20
CA ASN A 48 21.78 -11.32 -20.18
C ASN A 48 22.46 -10.82 -18.90
N LEU A 49 22.79 -11.71 -17.96
CA LEU A 49 23.66 -11.34 -16.84
C LEU A 49 25.03 -10.96 -17.43
N PRO A 50 25.50 -9.71 -17.26
CA PRO A 50 26.81 -9.33 -17.73
C PRO A 50 27.83 -10.18 -16.97
N ALA A 51 28.62 -10.96 -17.71
CA ALA A 51 29.75 -11.68 -17.15
C ALA A 51 30.55 -10.72 -16.27
N ASN A 52 30.67 -11.06 -14.98
CA ASN A 52 31.25 -10.26 -13.93
C ASN A 52 32.63 -9.73 -14.38
N THR A 53 32.66 -8.50 -14.90
CA THR A 53 33.85 -7.85 -15.43
C THR A 53 34.18 -6.67 -14.52
N PRO A 54 35.41 -6.58 -13.99
CA PRO A 54 35.78 -5.64 -12.93
C PRO A 54 35.67 -4.14 -13.29
N ASN A 55 35.40 -3.79 -14.55
CA ASN A 55 35.24 -2.40 -14.97
C ASN A 55 33.89 -1.77 -14.57
N ASN A 56 32.80 -2.54 -14.50
CA ASN A 56 31.48 -1.98 -14.14
C ASN A 56 31.40 -1.56 -12.67
N HIS A 57 32.18 -2.19 -11.79
CA HIS A 57 32.13 -1.92 -10.36
C HIS A 57 32.69 -0.54 -9.99
N ARG A 58 33.66 -0.04 -10.77
CA ARG A 58 34.27 1.28 -10.55
C ARG A 58 33.33 2.40 -11.01
N GLU A 59 32.73 2.26 -12.18
CA GLU A 59 31.73 3.22 -12.69
C GLU A 59 30.48 3.26 -11.81
N GLN A 60 30.04 2.10 -11.29
CA GLN A 60 28.95 2.03 -10.32
C GLN A 60 29.32 2.69 -8.98
N GLN A 61 30.55 2.51 -8.49
CA GLN A 61 31.02 3.18 -7.27
C GLN A 61 31.14 4.70 -7.45
N GLU A 62 31.66 5.17 -8.59
CA GLU A 62 31.71 6.60 -8.91
C GLU A 62 30.30 7.20 -8.95
N LYS A 63 29.33 6.50 -9.57
CA LYS A 63 27.93 6.93 -9.61
C LYS A 63 27.26 6.94 -8.23
N ILE A 64 27.57 5.97 -7.35
CA ILE A 64 27.09 5.95 -5.96
C ILE A 64 27.65 7.13 -5.19
N THR A 65 28.94 7.46 -5.35
CA THR A 65 29.54 8.61 -4.68
C THR A 65 28.95 9.94 -5.15
N GLU A 66 28.64 10.05 -6.44
CA GLU A 66 28.01 11.24 -7.00
C GLU A 66 26.57 11.42 -6.53
N LEU A 67 25.76 10.34 -6.51
CA LEU A 67 24.41 10.38 -5.96
C LEU A 67 24.40 10.73 -4.48
N ASN A 68 25.32 10.18 -3.68
CA ASN A 68 25.43 10.53 -2.26
C ASN A 68 25.80 12.01 -2.06
N ASN A 69 26.67 12.56 -2.90
CA ASN A 69 27.00 13.99 -2.86
C ASN A 69 25.79 14.86 -3.23
N GLN A 70 24.97 14.43 -4.19
CA GLN A 70 23.73 15.13 -4.55
C GLN A 70 22.71 15.09 -3.40
N ILE A 71 22.54 13.94 -2.73
CA ILE A 71 21.67 13.80 -1.56
C ILE A 71 22.12 14.75 -0.45
N ASN A 72 23.39 14.73 -0.08
CA ASN A 72 23.93 15.61 0.97
C ASN A 72 23.72 17.11 0.65
N ASN A 73 23.86 17.50 -0.62
CA ASN A 73 23.62 18.88 -1.04
C ASN A 73 22.13 19.26 -0.92
N LEU A 74 21.24 18.37 -1.34
CA LEU A 74 19.80 18.58 -1.22
C LEU A 74 19.36 18.65 0.25
N GLU A 75 19.86 17.77 1.11
CA GLU A 75 19.60 17.81 2.55
C GLU A 75 20.06 19.14 3.18
N GLN A 76 21.25 19.64 2.83
CA GLN A 76 21.74 20.94 3.31
C GLN A 76 20.88 22.10 2.82
N ARG A 77 20.39 22.03 1.57
CA ARG A 77 19.51 23.07 1.01
C ARG A 77 18.13 23.07 1.67
N VAL A 78 17.56 21.90 1.93
CA VAL A 78 16.28 21.76 2.66
C VAL A 78 16.44 22.33 4.07
N LYS A 79 17.49 21.93 4.77
CA LYS A 79 17.77 22.44 6.12
C LYS A 79 17.97 23.95 6.16
N ALA A 80 18.69 24.52 5.19
CA ALA A 80 18.85 25.97 5.09
C ALA A 80 17.51 26.69 4.81
N VAL A 81 16.61 26.08 4.03
CA VAL A 81 15.27 26.62 3.78
C VAL A 81 14.41 26.55 5.04
N GLU A 82 14.43 25.44 5.76
CA GLU A 82 13.76 25.25 7.05
C GLU A 82 14.24 26.27 8.09
N ASP A 83 15.56 26.50 8.19
CA ASP A 83 16.15 27.48 9.12
C ASP A 83 15.85 28.94 8.73
N THR A 84 15.53 29.23 7.46
CA THR A 84 15.16 30.58 6.98
C THR A 84 13.67 30.90 7.08
N LEU A 85 12.82 29.94 7.46
CA LEU A 85 11.41 30.17 7.72
C LEU A 85 11.21 30.60 9.19
N PRO A 86 10.88 31.87 9.48
CA PRO A 86 10.48 32.24 10.83
C PRO A 86 9.16 31.53 11.16
N GLU A 87 9.19 30.79 12.26
CA GLU A 87 8.07 30.10 12.91
C GLU A 87 7.03 31.12 13.44
N SER A 88 6.34 31.83 12.54
CA SER A 88 5.17 32.68 12.83
C SER A 88 4.57 33.25 11.56
N THR A 89 3.57 32.56 11.01
CA THR A 89 2.25 33.15 10.67
C THR A 89 1.33 32.05 10.16
N LEU A 90 0.53 31.47 11.06
CA LEU A 90 -0.89 31.19 10.82
C LEU A 90 -1.57 31.03 12.21
N GLN A 91 -1.81 32.15 12.89
CA GLN A 91 -2.99 32.22 13.74
C GLN A 91 -4.18 32.57 12.84
N PRO A 92 -5.26 31.76 12.79
CA PRO A 92 -6.49 32.21 12.18
C PRO A 92 -7.27 33.04 13.22
N LYS A 93 -7.23 34.36 13.08
CA LYS A 93 -8.26 35.24 13.66
C LYS A 93 -9.35 35.46 12.60
N ASN A 94 -10.46 34.79 12.84
CA ASN A 94 -11.85 35.22 12.63
C ASN A 94 -12.28 35.66 11.22
N SER A 95 -13.01 34.80 10.53
CA SER A 95 -14.33 35.17 10.02
C SER A 95 -15.23 33.93 9.97
N CYS A 96 -16.45 34.11 10.48
CA CYS A 96 -17.48 33.09 10.64
C CYS A 96 -18.03 32.70 9.27
N GLU A 97 -17.63 31.54 8.76
CA GLU A 97 -18.32 30.72 7.76
C GLU A 97 -17.73 29.31 7.93
N GLU A 98 -18.58 28.31 8.07
CA GLU A 98 -18.31 26.96 8.60
C GLU A 98 -17.07 26.28 8.01
N ALA A 99 -15.95 26.38 8.71
CA ALA A 99 -14.77 25.55 8.46
C ALA A 99 -15.11 24.12 8.91
N ILE A 100 -15.52 23.30 7.96
CA ILE A 100 -15.56 21.84 8.11
C ILE A 100 -14.12 21.43 8.41
N SER A 101 -13.84 21.15 9.70
CA SER A 101 -12.55 20.59 10.12
C SER A 101 -12.24 19.39 9.24
N SER A 102 -11.06 19.35 8.63
CA SER A 102 -10.56 18.23 7.83
C SER A 102 -10.23 17.00 8.70
N ASP A 103 -10.90 16.85 9.84
CA ASP A 103 -10.71 15.73 10.75
C ASP A 103 -11.76 14.67 10.42
N PHE A 104 -11.38 13.41 10.56
CA PHE A 104 -12.32 12.30 10.55
C PHE A 104 -13.18 12.37 11.80
N THR A 105 -14.31 13.06 11.67
CA THR A 105 -15.26 13.28 12.76
C THR A 105 -16.02 11.99 13.06
N PRO A 106 -16.50 11.81 14.31
CA PRO A 106 -17.38 10.69 14.65
C PRO A 106 -18.67 10.70 13.81
N GLU A 107 -19.10 11.86 13.31
CA GLU A 107 -20.23 11.94 12.38
C GLU A 107 -19.89 11.28 11.04
N LEU A 108 -18.72 11.56 10.47
CA LEU A 108 -18.26 10.91 9.24
C LEU A 108 -18.07 9.41 9.42
N GLU A 109 -17.56 8.97 10.57
CA GLU A 109 -17.45 7.55 10.94
C GLU A 109 -18.82 6.86 10.91
N THR A 110 -19.84 7.45 11.53
CA THR A 110 -21.20 6.88 11.52
C THR A 110 -21.84 6.89 10.14
N LEU A 111 -21.59 7.92 9.32
CA LEU A 111 -22.10 7.99 7.95
C LEU A 111 -21.45 6.92 7.07
N LEU A 112 -20.14 6.74 7.20
CA LEU A 112 -19.40 5.72 6.45
C LEU A 112 -19.81 4.31 6.89
N ASP A 113 -20.01 4.09 8.19
CA ASP A 113 -20.49 2.81 8.74
C ASP A 113 -21.89 2.47 8.20
N ASN A 114 -22.83 3.42 8.23
CA ASN A 114 -24.16 3.25 7.67
C ASN A 114 -24.14 2.92 6.17
N TRP A 115 -23.26 3.58 5.40
CA TRP A 115 -23.06 3.28 3.99
C TRP A 115 -22.47 1.88 3.80
N LEU A 116 -21.48 1.48 4.60
CA LEU A 116 -20.87 0.15 4.55
C LEU A 116 -21.85 -0.97 4.92
N ILE A 117 -22.85 -0.70 5.76
CA ILE A 117 -23.94 -1.64 6.05
C ILE A 117 -24.85 -1.83 4.83
N ARG A 118 -25.07 -0.78 4.01
CA ARG A 118 -25.98 -0.79 2.86
C ARG A 118 -25.32 -1.31 1.58
N GLU A 119 -24.16 -0.78 1.23
CA GLU A 119 -23.48 -0.96 -0.05
C GLU A 119 -22.08 -1.60 0.09
N GLY A 120 -21.60 -1.76 1.33
CA GLY A 120 -20.28 -2.31 1.61
C GLY A 120 -20.18 -3.83 1.53
N PRO A 121 -19.02 -4.40 1.90
CA PRO A 121 -18.82 -5.84 1.91
C PRO A 121 -19.74 -6.55 2.92
N ASN A 122 -20.18 -7.77 2.60
CA ASN A 122 -21.01 -8.59 3.49
C ASN A 122 -20.30 -9.03 4.77
N SER A 123 -18.96 -9.00 4.80
CA SER A 123 -18.17 -9.36 5.97
C SER A 123 -18.06 -8.17 6.92
N ASP A 124 -18.48 -8.33 8.17
CA ASP A 124 -18.37 -7.27 9.19
C ASP A 124 -16.91 -6.86 9.43
N GLN A 125 -15.98 -7.81 9.33
CA GLN A 125 -14.55 -7.50 9.43
C GLN A 125 -14.05 -6.66 8.25
N ALA A 126 -14.55 -6.92 7.05
CA ALA A 126 -14.18 -6.11 5.89
C ALA A 126 -14.70 -4.66 6.05
N LYS A 127 -15.87 -4.46 6.66
CA LYS A 127 -16.37 -3.12 7.00
C LYS A 127 -15.46 -2.45 8.04
N GLU A 128 -15.06 -3.19 9.08
CA GLU A 128 -14.13 -2.68 10.09
C GLU A 128 -12.78 -2.29 9.49
N VAL A 129 -12.21 -3.11 8.61
CA VAL A 129 -10.97 -2.79 7.88
C VAL A 129 -11.09 -1.49 7.11
N LEU A 130 -12.22 -1.27 6.43
CA LEU A 130 -12.45 -0.07 5.63
C LEU A 130 -12.66 1.18 6.50
N LEU A 131 -13.38 1.08 7.62
CA LEU A 131 -13.52 2.18 8.58
C LEU A 131 -12.17 2.58 9.17
N ARG A 132 -11.37 1.59 9.57
CA ARG A 132 -10.02 1.83 10.10
C ARG A 132 -9.10 2.41 9.03
N ALA A 133 -9.21 1.95 7.79
CA ALA A 133 -8.43 2.49 6.68
C ALA A 133 -8.76 3.96 6.46
N ALA A 134 -10.04 4.32 6.46
CA ALA A 134 -10.47 5.71 6.33
C ALA A 134 -9.91 6.59 7.45
N LYS A 135 -9.96 6.09 8.70
CA LYS A 135 -9.38 6.79 9.85
C LYS A 135 -7.86 6.98 9.73
N ILE A 136 -7.11 5.94 9.40
CA ILE A 136 -5.65 6.02 9.27
C ILE A 136 -5.25 6.99 8.14
N LEU A 137 -5.94 6.92 7.00
CA LEU A 137 -5.68 7.78 5.85
C LEU A 137 -6.15 9.23 6.07
N SER A 138 -7.07 9.47 7.00
CA SER A 138 -7.48 10.83 7.36
C SER A 138 -6.53 11.53 8.34
N GLU A 139 -5.86 10.76 9.21
CA GLU A 139 -4.95 11.29 10.23
C GLU A 139 -3.53 11.52 9.67
N LYS A 140 -3.18 10.86 8.57
CA LYS A 140 -1.84 10.87 8.00
C LYS A 140 -1.89 11.28 6.52
N GLU A 141 -0.94 12.10 6.10
CA GLU A 141 -0.70 12.43 4.67
C GLU A 141 -0.64 11.17 3.79
N PRO A 142 -0.85 11.28 2.46
CA PRO A 142 -1.00 10.13 1.56
C PRO A 142 0.01 9.01 1.84
N LEU A 143 -0.49 7.89 2.35
CA LEU A 143 0.35 6.79 2.81
C LEU A 143 0.62 5.81 1.67
N SER A 144 1.81 5.20 1.72
CA SER A 144 2.14 4.10 0.83
C SER A 144 1.30 2.86 1.14
N THR A 145 1.03 2.07 0.12
CA THR A 145 0.27 0.81 0.22
C THR A 145 0.82 -0.10 1.31
N GLU A 146 2.14 -0.23 1.40
CA GLU A 146 2.81 -1.08 2.40
C GLU A 146 2.58 -0.53 3.82
N SER A 147 2.76 0.77 4.02
CA SER A 147 2.55 1.37 5.35
C SER A 147 1.11 1.31 5.81
N THR A 148 0.14 1.53 4.91
CA THR A 148 -1.29 1.41 5.25
C THR A 148 -1.66 -0.04 5.55
N LYS A 149 -1.13 -1.01 4.78
CA LYS A 149 -1.36 -2.44 5.00
C LYS A 149 -0.86 -2.89 6.37
N ASP A 150 0.38 -2.56 6.70
CA ASP A 150 1.01 -3.01 7.95
C ASP A 150 0.29 -2.40 9.16
N GLN A 151 -0.04 -1.10 9.11
CA GLN A 151 -0.79 -0.43 10.19
C GLN A 151 -2.20 -0.98 10.38
N LEU A 152 -2.88 -1.34 9.28
CA LEU A 152 -4.21 -1.97 9.36
C LEU A 152 -4.13 -3.36 9.97
N TYR A 153 -3.13 -4.15 9.56
CA TYR A 153 -2.96 -5.52 10.04
C TYR A 153 -2.58 -5.56 11.54
N GLU A 154 -1.73 -4.65 12.01
CA GLU A 154 -1.40 -4.53 13.44
C GLU A 154 -2.64 -4.22 14.30
N GLN A 155 -3.62 -3.49 13.74
CA GLN A 155 -4.84 -3.13 14.45
C GLN A 155 -5.96 -4.19 14.32
N ILE A 156 -5.93 -5.03 13.29
CA ILE A 156 -6.97 -5.99 12.94
C ILE A 156 -6.36 -7.39 12.85
N ILE A 157 -6.13 -8.00 14.01
CA ILE A 157 -5.30 -9.22 14.15
C ILE A 157 -6.07 -10.53 13.82
N VAL A 158 -7.39 -10.51 13.62
CA VAL A 158 -8.20 -11.66 14.08
C VAL A 158 -8.61 -12.70 13.01
N GLU A 159 -8.50 -12.46 11.70
CA GLU A 159 -8.96 -13.48 10.71
C GLU A 159 -8.16 -13.61 9.41
N TYR A 160 -7.24 -12.68 9.09
CA TYR A 160 -6.44 -12.76 7.87
C TYR A 160 -5.05 -13.34 8.14
N ASP A 161 -4.66 -14.34 7.34
CA ASP A 161 -3.35 -14.99 7.48
C ASP A 161 -2.18 -14.03 7.19
N THR A 162 -2.36 -13.04 6.31
CA THR A 162 -1.33 -12.03 5.98
C THR A 162 -1.94 -10.64 5.72
N PRO A 163 -1.15 -9.55 5.89
CA PRO A 163 -1.57 -8.18 5.52
C PRO A 163 -1.98 -8.06 4.05
N GLU A 164 -1.36 -8.87 3.18
CA GLU A 164 -1.64 -8.85 1.76
C GLU A 164 -2.99 -9.49 1.43
N THR A 165 -3.35 -10.63 2.02
CA THR A 165 -4.69 -11.22 1.83
C THR A 165 -5.78 -10.32 2.35
N MET A 166 -5.59 -9.70 3.52
CA MET A 166 -6.51 -8.68 4.05
C MET A 166 -6.72 -7.57 3.02
N TRP A 167 -5.65 -6.96 2.53
CA TRP A 167 -5.72 -5.84 1.60
C TRP A 167 -6.39 -6.20 0.28
N GLN A 168 -6.02 -7.35 -0.31
CA GLN A 168 -6.59 -7.83 -1.57
C GLN A 168 -8.06 -8.22 -1.45
N ALA A 169 -8.50 -8.70 -0.28
CA ALA A 169 -9.88 -9.09 -0.03
C ALA A 169 -10.79 -7.89 0.31
N THR A 170 -10.22 -6.83 0.89
CA THR A 170 -10.97 -5.68 1.41
C THR A 170 -10.64 -4.43 0.61
N VAL A 171 -9.64 -3.68 1.05
CA VAL A 171 -9.30 -2.33 0.58
C VAL A 171 -9.18 -2.33 -0.94
N GLN A 172 -8.36 -3.19 -1.55
CA GLN A 172 -8.17 -3.19 -3.01
C GLN A 172 -9.45 -3.42 -3.83
N ARG A 173 -10.45 -4.14 -3.32
CA ARG A 173 -11.70 -4.42 -4.06
C ARG A 173 -12.72 -3.31 -3.95
N TYR A 174 -12.80 -2.69 -2.77
CA TYR A 174 -13.82 -1.72 -2.44
C TYR A 174 -13.31 -0.27 -2.47
N TYR A 175 -11.99 -0.06 -2.58
CA TYR A 175 -11.36 1.26 -2.53
C TYR A 175 -12.02 2.28 -3.46
N ASP A 176 -12.17 1.91 -4.73
CA ASP A 176 -12.71 2.82 -5.76
C ASP A 176 -14.23 3.04 -5.62
N GLN A 177 -14.92 2.22 -4.81
CA GLN A 177 -16.36 2.26 -4.60
C GLN A 177 -16.74 3.08 -3.37
N ILE A 178 -15.82 3.23 -2.41
CA ILE A 178 -16.11 3.91 -1.15
C ILE A 178 -15.91 5.42 -1.31
N PRO A 179 -16.93 6.23 -0.96
CA PRO A 179 -16.81 7.68 -1.04
C PRO A 179 -15.65 8.22 -0.20
N GLY A 180 -14.82 9.07 -0.79
CA GLY A 180 -13.68 9.72 -0.13
C GLY A 180 -12.34 9.03 -0.30
N PHE A 181 -12.30 7.75 -0.63
CA PHE A 181 -11.04 7.08 -0.93
C PHE A 181 -10.51 7.53 -2.30
N GLU A 182 -9.25 7.98 -2.33
CA GLU A 182 -8.62 8.50 -3.52
C GLU A 182 -7.21 7.94 -3.73
N LYS A 183 -6.96 7.47 -4.95
CA LYS A 183 -5.64 6.99 -5.35
C LYS A 183 -4.85 8.14 -5.95
N VAL A 184 -3.99 8.75 -5.13
CA VAL A 184 -3.20 9.93 -5.52
C VAL A 184 -2.11 9.54 -6.52
N GLU A 185 -1.37 8.47 -6.24
CA GLU A 185 -0.32 7.95 -7.12
C GLU A 185 -0.30 6.42 -7.15
N ARG A 186 0.55 5.84 -8.00
CA ARG A 186 0.72 4.38 -8.08
C ARG A 186 1.25 3.84 -6.75
N GLY A 187 0.35 3.27 -5.96
CA GLY A 187 0.67 2.69 -4.66
C GLY A 187 0.57 3.67 -3.49
N GLN A 188 -0.01 4.85 -3.70
CA GLN A 188 -0.36 5.79 -2.64
C GLN A 188 -1.87 5.96 -2.56
N TYR A 189 -2.35 6.00 -1.33
CA TYR A 189 -3.77 6.04 -1.01
C TYR A 189 -4.03 7.20 -0.04
N ASN A 190 -5.13 7.90 -0.25
CA ASN A 190 -5.57 9.01 0.56
C ASN A 190 -7.06 8.86 0.88
N PHE A 191 -7.51 9.53 1.94
CA PHE A 191 -8.93 9.63 2.24
C PHE A 191 -9.32 11.09 2.41
N ASP A 192 -10.08 11.60 1.44
CA ASP A 192 -10.62 12.94 1.46
C ASP A 192 -11.92 12.95 2.27
N CYS A 193 -11.83 13.43 3.52
CA CYS A 193 -12.95 13.58 4.44
C CYS A 193 -14.04 14.51 3.90
N GLN A 194 -13.70 15.57 3.16
CA GLN A 194 -14.68 16.51 2.63
C GLN A 194 -15.50 15.87 1.52
N LYS A 195 -14.82 15.18 0.59
CA LYS A 195 -15.48 14.45 -0.48
C LYS A 195 -16.35 13.30 0.05
N ALA A 196 -15.85 12.57 1.05
CA ALA A 196 -16.64 11.55 1.74
C ALA A 196 -17.90 12.15 2.35
N HIS A 197 -17.76 13.25 3.09
CA HIS A 197 -18.87 13.89 3.78
C HIS A 197 -19.93 14.43 2.83
N SER A 198 -19.55 15.13 1.76
CA SER A 198 -20.50 15.62 0.75
C SER A 198 -21.30 14.49 0.10
N HIS A 199 -20.62 13.40 -0.28
CA HIS A 199 -21.27 12.28 -0.93
C HIS A 199 -22.16 11.47 0.03
N LEU A 200 -21.73 11.29 1.29
CA LEU A 200 -22.49 10.54 2.28
C LEU A 200 -23.67 11.35 2.87
N GLN A 201 -23.58 12.68 2.91
CA GLN A 201 -24.70 13.54 3.29
C GLN A 201 -25.87 13.46 2.31
N GLU A 202 -25.61 13.29 1.01
CA GLU A 202 -26.67 13.07 0.01
C GLU A 202 -27.47 11.79 0.31
N TYR A 203 -26.84 10.76 0.87
CA TYR A 203 -27.52 9.53 1.29
C TYR A 203 -28.37 9.71 2.56
N ARG A 204 -27.99 10.62 3.46
CA ARG A 204 -28.78 10.95 4.67
C ARG A 204 -30.11 11.63 4.32
N SER A 205 -30.14 12.48 3.29
CA SER A 205 -31.37 13.18 2.87
C SER A 205 -32.43 12.28 2.23
N VAL A 206 -32.10 11.03 1.87
CA VAL A 206 -33.06 10.09 1.29
C VAL A 206 -33.86 9.35 2.37
N ASP A 207 -33.29 9.15 3.56
CA ASP A 207 -33.93 8.39 4.64
C ASP A 207 -34.88 9.24 5.51
N ASP A 208 -34.87 10.57 5.41
CA ASP A 208 -35.84 11.47 6.09
C ASP A 208 -37.23 11.55 5.41
N PHE A 209 -37.48 10.71 4.39
CA PHE A 209 -38.74 10.66 3.64
C PHE A 209 -39.53 9.34 3.76
N GLN A 210 -39.35 8.56 4.84
CA GLN A 210 -40.24 7.43 5.17
C GLN A 210 -40.93 7.56 6.53
#